data_AF-L9Z301-F1
#
_entry.id   AF-L9Z301-F1
#
_cell.length_a   1.000
_cell.length_b   1.000
_cell.length_c   1.000
_cell.angle_alpha   90.00
_cell.angle_beta   90.00
_cell.angle_gamma   90.00
#
_symmetry.space_group_name_H-M   'P 1'
#
loop_
_entity.id
_entity.type
_entity.pdbx_description
1 polymer ?
#
loop_
_entity_poly.entity_id
_entity_poly.type
_entity_poly.pdbx_seq_one_letter_code
_entity_poly.pdbx_strand_id
1 'polypeptide(L)'
;MLLFFVVEILVLVYLNPSHHLSTIQDSDERDKMTSRATQQRGRALAIASITFAGVAVIVSSSNQPEGIGAVLDVFGIAFSFLLVSFMSKTLIQTKRIWSLIQETTLEYGALYLFLSIVLLYHTYVSFPIILVGGFVIAFVLRLYAVRKEAEAYYKMPSGTDE
;
A
#
# COMPACT_ATOMS: atom_id res chain seq x y z
N MET A 1 -9.76 0.33 6.24
CA MET A 1 -8.37 0.55 5.80
C MET A 1 -8.20 1.81 4.95
N LEU A 2 -9.09 2.10 4.01
CA LEU A 2 -9.06 3.35 3.22
C LEU A 2 -8.99 4.62 4.08
N LEU A 3 -9.72 4.69 5.19
CA LEU A 3 -9.63 5.81 6.13
C LEU A 3 -8.23 5.95 6.74
N PHE A 4 -7.58 4.84 7.12
CA PHE A 4 -6.21 4.86 7.63
C PHE A 4 -5.23 5.35 6.57
N PHE A 5 -5.37 4.88 5.32
CA PHE A 5 -4.61 5.39 4.18
C PHE A 5 -4.73 6.92 4.03
N VAL A 6 -5.96 7.45 4.03
CA VAL A 6 -6.19 8.89 3.85
C VAL A 6 -5.62 9.68 5.04
N VAL A 7 -5.90 9.25 6.27
CA VAL A 7 -5.40 9.91 7.48
C VAL A 7 -3.88 9.92 7.52
N GLU A 8 -3.25 8.81 7.13
CA GLU A 8 -1.80 8.70 7.13
C GLU A 8 -1.13 9.66 6.13
N ILE A 9 -1.63 9.71 4.89
CA ILE A 9 -1.13 10.69 3.90
C ILE A 9 -1.30 12.12 4.44
N LEU A 10 -2.47 12.43 5.01
CA LEU A 10 -2.72 13.77 5.56
C LEU A 10 -1.79 14.10 6.72
N VAL A 11 -1.57 13.17 7.65
CA VAL A 11 -0.70 13.38 8.82
C VAL A 11 0.75 13.58 8.38
N LEU A 12 1.28 12.73 7.50
CA LEU A 12 2.67 12.84 7.05
C LEU A 12 2.91 14.13 6.25
N VAL A 13 1.98 14.50 5.37
CA VAL A 13 2.05 15.77 4.62
C VAL A 13 1.91 16.98 5.55
N TYR A 14 1.05 16.90 6.57
CA TYR A 14 0.87 17.98 7.55
C TYR A 14 2.11 18.19 8.42
N LEU A 15 2.81 17.10 8.80
CA LEU A 15 4.01 17.18 9.64
C LEU A 15 5.21 17.80 8.92
N ASN A 16 5.35 17.60 7.61
CA ASN A 16 6.43 18.19 6.84
C ASN A 16 6.01 18.53 5.39
N PRO A 17 5.20 19.60 5.19
CA PRO A 17 4.66 19.93 3.88
C PRO A 17 5.73 20.42 2.91
N SER A 18 6.74 21.14 3.40
CA SER A 18 7.86 21.63 2.58
C SER A 18 8.64 20.47 1.98
N HIS A 19 8.90 19.42 2.76
CA HIS A 19 9.52 18.20 2.23
C HIS A 19 8.60 17.53 1.20
N HIS A 20 7.38 17.13 1.55
CA HIS A 20 6.56 16.31 0.67
C HIS A 20 6.07 17.03 -0.60
N LEU A 21 5.81 18.35 -0.52
CA LEU A 21 5.32 19.14 -1.67
C LEU A 21 6.45 19.72 -2.53
N SER A 22 7.72 19.60 -2.10
CA SER A 22 8.86 20.07 -2.88
C SER A 22 9.00 19.34 -4.21
N THR A 23 9.43 20.12 -5.21
CA THR A 23 9.87 19.60 -6.51
C THR A 23 11.27 19.02 -6.34
N ILE A 24 11.52 17.86 -6.95
CA ILE A 24 12.85 17.25 -6.93
C ILE A 24 13.71 17.99 -7.96
N GLN A 25 14.67 18.78 -7.48
CA GLN A 25 15.59 19.54 -8.34
C GLN A 25 16.90 18.80 -8.59
N ASP A 26 17.38 18.02 -7.62
CA ASP A 26 18.62 17.25 -7.72
C ASP A 26 18.44 16.00 -8.59
N SER A 27 19.28 15.85 -9.63
CA SER A 27 19.28 14.71 -10.55
C SER A 27 19.63 13.41 -9.85
N ASP A 28 20.58 13.43 -8.90
CA ASP A 28 21.02 12.22 -8.20
C ASP A 28 19.92 11.68 -7.29
N GLU A 29 19.19 12.59 -6.64
CA GLU A 29 18.04 12.25 -5.83
C GLU A 29 16.85 11.75 -6.68
N ARG A 30 16.61 12.40 -7.82
CA ARG A 30 15.59 11.96 -8.79
C ARG A 30 15.86 10.55 -9.30
N ASP A 31 17.11 10.21 -9.58
CA ASP A 31 17.50 8.87 -10.04
C ASP A 31 17.34 7.82 -8.95
N LYS A 32 17.73 8.13 -7.71
CA LYS A 32 17.50 7.25 -6.54
C LYS A 32 16.01 6.98 -6.32
N MET A 33 15.16 8.01 -6.37
CA MET A 33 13.71 7.84 -6.21
C MET A 33 13.10 7.05 -7.38
N THR A 34 13.53 7.31 -8.61
CA THR A 34 13.06 6.59 -9.80
C THR A 34 13.44 5.10 -9.76
N SER A 35 14.65 4.79 -9.27
CA SER A 35 15.11 3.41 -9.07
C SER A 35 14.24 2.68 -8.04
N ARG A 36 14.00 3.29 -6.87
CA ARG A 36 13.10 2.75 -5.84
C ARG A 36 11.68 2.55 -6.36
N ALA A 37 11.15 3.54 -7.07
CA ALA A 37 9.82 3.48 -7.68
C ALA A 37 9.70 2.34 -8.71
N THR A 38 10.79 2.05 -9.43
CA THR A 38 10.86 0.92 -10.37
C THR A 38 10.82 -0.41 -9.62
N GLN A 39 11.55 -0.53 -8.52
CA GLN A 39 11.52 -1.73 -7.67
C GLN A 39 10.13 -1.96 -7.07
N GLN A 40 9.50 -0.90 -6.55
CA GLN A 40 8.14 -0.96 -5.99
C GLN A 40 7.12 -1.38 -7.05
N ARG A 41 7.22 -0.86 -8.28
CA ARG A 41 6.40 -1.31 -9.42
C ARG A 41 6.56 -2.80 -9.70
N GLY A 42 7.79 -3.32 -9.68
CA GLY A 42 8.06 -4.74 -9.84
C GLY A 42 7.40 -5.58 -8.73
N ARG A 43 7.49 -5.13 -7.47
CA ARG A 43 6.82 -5.78 -6.33
C ARG A 43 5.30 -5.76 -6.46
N ALA A 44 4.72 -4.61 -6.83
CA ALA A 44 3.29 -4.46 -7.04
C ALA A 44 2.77 -5.46 -8.08
N LEU A 45 3.48 -5.59 -9.20
CA LEU A 45 3.12 -6.52 -10.26
C LEU A 45 3.25 -7.99 -9.83
N ALA A 46 4.31 -8.33 -9.09
CA ALA A 46 4.52 -9.68 -8.58
C ALA A 46 3.42 -10.07 -7.59
N ILE A 47 3.10 -9.19 -6.63
CA ILE A 47 2.01 -9.39 -5.66
C ILE A 47 0.68 -9.52 -6.39
N ALA A 48 0.36 -8.61 -7.32
CA ALA A 48 -0.86 -8.68 -8.13
C ALA A 48 -0.97 -10.01 -8.89
N SER A 49 0.12 -10.46 -9.51
CA SER A 49 0.15 -11.70 -10.30
C SER A 49 -0.12 -12.94 -9.43
N ILE A 50 0.55 -13.03 -8.27
CA ILE A 50 0.37 -14.15 -7.34
C ILE A 50 -1.06 -14.16 -6.80
N THR A 51 -1.58 -13.01 -6.38
CA THR A 51 -2.93 -12.96 -5.80
C THR A 51 -4.00 -13.19 -6.86
N PHE A 52 -3.84 -12.67 -8.08
CA PHE A 52 -4.75 -12.95 -9.18
C PHE A 52 -4.79 -14.45 -9.51
N ALA A 53 -3.63 -15.12 -9.59
CA ALA A 53 -3.57 -16.56 -9.80
C ALA A 53 -4.28 -17.33 -8.68
N GLY A 54 -4.05 -16.95 -7.41
CA GLY A 54 -4.73 -17.56 -6.27
C GLY A 54 -6.24 -17.39 -6.30
N VAL A 55 -6.74 -16.18 -6.57
CA VAL A 55 -8.18 -15.90 -6.68
C VAL A 55 -8.80 -16.66 -7.85
N ALA A 56 -8.14 -16.70 -9.02
CA ALA A 56 -8.65 -17.41 -10.19
C ALA A 56 -8.82 -18.92 -9.93
N VAL A 57 -7.87 -19.56 -9.25
CA VAL A 57 -7.96 -20.98 -8.86
C VAL A 57 -9.13 -21.21 -7.91
N ILE A 58 -9.35 -20.31 -6.97
CA ILE A 58 -10.40 -20.49 -5.97
C ILE A 58 -11.78 -20.22 -6.58
N VAL A 59 -11.94 -19.13 -7.36
CA VAL A 59 -13.19 -18.82 -8.07
C VAL A 59 -13.57 -19.94 -9.04
N SER A 60 -12.60 -20.53 -9.75
CA SER A 60 -12.87 -21.64 -10.67
C SER A 60 -13.22 -22.96 -9.98
N SER A 61 -12.88 -23.12 -8.69
CA SER A 61 -13.17 -24.33 -7.91
C SER A 61 -14.36 -24.17 -6.95
N SER A 62 -14.91 -22.95 -6.79
CA SER A 62 -16.02 -22.70 -5.88
C SER A 62 -17.37 -22.99 -6.54
N ASN A 63 -18.16 -23.89 -5.93
CA ASN A 63 -19.57 -24.12 -6.26
C ASN A 63 -20.54 -23.36 -5.35
N GLN A 64 -20.04 -22.46 -4.49
CA GLN A 64 -20.84 -21.69 -3.54
C GLN A 64 -20.75 -20.18 -3.86
N PRO A 65 -21.84 -19.56 -4.36
CA PRO A 65 -21.84 -18.15 -4.73
C PRO A 65 -21.91 -17.19 -3.55
N GLU A 66 -22.27 -17.68 -2.36
CA GLU A 66 -22.44 -16.85 -1.16
C GLU A 66 -21.08 -16.41 -0.60
N GLY A 67 -20.83 -15.10 -0.57
CA GLY A 67 -19.60 -14.50 -0.02
C GLY A 67 -18.54 -14.12 -1.05
N ILE A 68 -18.62 -14.61 -2.29
CA ILE A 68 -17.66 -14.26 -3.37
C ILE A 68 -17.69 -12.77 -3.70
N GLY A 69 -18.87 -12.14 -3.66
CA GLY A 69 -19.02 -10.71 -3.93
C GLY A 69 -18.15 -9.83 -3.02
N ALA A 70 -18.15 -10.10 -1.72
CA ALA A 70 -17.32 -9.35 -0.76
C ALA A 70 -15.81 -9.57 -1.02
N VAL A 71 -15.40 -10.78 -1.42
CA VAL A 71 -14.01 -11.05 -1.78
C VAL A 71 -13.60 -10.27 -3.02
N LEU A 72 -14.44 -10.26 -4.05
CA LEU A 72 -14.20 -9.54 -5.30
C LEU A 72 -14.16 -8.03 -5.09
N ASP A 73 -15.01 -7.47 -4.22
CA ASP A 73 -14.99 -6.05 -3.88
C ASP A 73 -13.68 -5.66 -3.20
N VAL A 74 -13.27 -6.41 -2.18
CA VAL A 74 -12.01 -6.17 -1.46
C VAL A 74 -10.82 -6.35 -2.40
N PHE A 75 -10.88 -7.34 -3.32
CA PHE A 75 -9.85 -7.55 -4.33
C PHE A 75 -9.79 -6.40 -5.34
N GLY A 76 -10.93 -5.89 -5.80
CA GLY A 76 -11.03 -4.75 -6.71
C GLY A 76 -10.45 -3.48 -6.10
N ILE A 77 -10.70 -3.23 -4.81
CA ILE A 77 -10.06 -2.14 -4.06
C ILE A 77 -8.54 -2.33 -4.02
N ALA A 78 -8.10 -3.54 -3.67
CA ALA A 78 -6.68 -3.86 -3.60
C ALA A 78 -5.96 -3.65 -4.94
N PHE A 79 -6.57 -4.13 -6.02
CA PHE A 79 -6.08 -3.95 -7.38
C PHE A 79 -6.01 -2.47 -7.77
N SER A 80 -7.04 -1.68 -7.42
CA SER A 80 -7.06 -0.24 -7.66
C SER A 80 -5.88 0.46 -6.96
N PHE A 81 -5.59 0.08 -5.71
CA PHE A 81 -4.43 0.59 -4.96
C PHE A 81 -3.10 0.23 -5.64
N LEU A 82 -2.94 -1.02 -6.09
CA LEU A 82 -1.75 -1.44 -6.82
C LEU A 82 -1.60 -0.72 -8.17
N LEU A 83 -2.70 -0.45 -8.87
CA LEU A 83 -2.70 0.30 -10.12
C LEU A 83 -2.31 1.76 -9.88
N VAL A 84 -2.82 2.40 -8.82
CA VAL A 84 -2.39 3.75 -8.41
C VAL A 84 -0.90 3.75 -8.08
N SER A 85 -0.41 2.76 -7.33
CA SER A 85 1.02 2.62 -7.04
C SER A 85 1.85 2.49 -8.33
N PHE A 86 1.39 1.66 -9.28
CA PHE A 86 2.05 1.48 -10.57
C PHE A 86 2.11 2.77 -11.39
N MET A 87 1.01 3.51 -11.47
CA MET A 87 0.91 4.75 -12.26
C MET A 87 1.64 5.93 -11.62
N SER A 88 1.73 5.95 -10.28
CA SER A 88 2.43 7.00 -9.53
C SER A 88 3.92 7.07 -9.85
N LYS A 89 4.54 5.98 -10.35
CA LYS A 89 5.94 5.96 -10.80
C LYS A 89 6.26 7.12 -11.75
N THR A 90 5.38 7.40 -12.70
CA THR A 90 5.60 8.44 -13.71
C THR A 90 5.57 9.83 -13.08
N LEU A 91 4.82 10.00 -11.99
CA LEU A 91 4.61 11.27 -11.31
C LEU A 91 5.69 11.56 -10.24
N ILE A 92 6.41 10.54 -9.76
CA ILE A 92 7.50 10.70 -8.79
C ILE A 92 8.58 11.65 -9.25
N GLN A 93 8.80 11.76 -10.56
CA GLN A 93 9.77 12.70 -11.11
C GLN A 93 9.40 14.18 -10.92
N THR A 94 8.15 14.48 -10.51
CA THR A 94 7.65 15.85 -10.34
C THR A 94 7.70 16.29 -8.88
N LYS A 95 7.13 15.51 -7.96
CA LYS A 95 7.02 15.85 -6.54
C LYS A 95 7.22 14.63 -5.67
N ARG A 96 7.82 14.83 -4.50
CA ARG A 96 8.07 13.77 -3.51
C ARG A 96 6.80 13.12 -2.97
N ILE A 97 5.70 13.86 -2.88
CA ILE A 97 4.39 13.32 -2.42
C ILE A 97 3.95 12.11 -3.24
N TRP A 98 4.29 12.05 -4.53
CA TRP A 98 3.95 10.89 -5.36
C TRP A 98 4.71 9.63 -4.95
N SER A 99 5.91 9.77 -4.36
CA SER A 99 6.65 8.64 -3.80
C SER A 99 5.95 8.13 -2.54
N LEU A 100 5.51 9.04 -1.68
CA LEU A 100 4.73 8.70 -0.50
C LEU A 100 3.42 8.00 -0.90
N ILE A 101 2.69 8.55 -1.86
CA ILE A 101 1.46 7.95 -2.39
C ILE A 101 1.76 6.56 -2.97
N GLN A 102 2.82 6.40 -3.76
CA GLN A 102 3.18 5.11 -4.35
C GLN A 102 3.43 4.03 -3.29
N GLU A 103 4.23 4.35 -2.28
CA GLU A 103 4.60 3.43 -1.22
C GLU A 103 3.40 3.08 -0.34
N THR A 104 2.66 4.10 0.09
CA THR A 104 1.47 3.92 0.92
C THR A 104 0.40 3.12 0.17
N THR A 105 0.13 3.41 -1.10
CA THR A 105 -0.83 2.63 -1.89
C THR A 105 -0.38 1.19 -2.13
N LEU A 106 0.92 0.93 -2.27
CA LEU A 106 1.46 -0.44 -2.36
C LEU A 106 1.18 -1.23 -1.08
N GLU A 107 1.46 -0.64 0.08
CA GLU A 107 1.32 -1.30 1.38
C GLU A 107 -0.14 -1.58 1.73
N TYR A 108 -1.02 -0.58 1.58
CA TYR A 108 -2.45 -0.79 1.79
C TYR A 108 -3.05 -1.72 0.75
N GLY A 109 -2.59 -1.66 -0.51
CA GLY A 109 -2.98 -2.60 -1.56
C GLY A 109 -2.63 -4.04 -1.18
N ALA A 110 -1.42 -4.29 -0.67
CA ALA A 110 -1.01 -5.60 -0.18
C ALA A 110 -1.84 -6.07 1.02
N LEU A 111 -2.16 -5.18 1.97
CA LEU A 111 -3.01 -5.51 3.12
C LEU A 111 -4.45 -5.83 2.68
N TYR A 112 -5.00 -5.10 1.72
CA TYR A 112 -6.31 -5.41 1.13
C TYR A 112 -6.30 -6.76 0.41
N LEU A 113 -5.25 -7.08 -0.35
CA LEU A 113 -5.12 -8.41 -0.97
C LEU A 113 -5.04 -9.52 0.07
N PHE A 114 -4.29 -9.32 1.15
CA PHE A 114 -4.21 -10.31 2.23
C PHE A 114 -5.58 -10.47 2.92
N LEU A 115 -6.30 -9.36 3.15
CA LEU A 115 -7.67 -9.42 3.67
C LEU A 115 -8.61 -10.19 2.74
N SER A 116 -8.54 -9.99 1.41
CA SER A 116 -9.30 -10.79 0.44
C SER A 116 -9.01 -12.28 0.58
N ILE A 117 -7.74 -12.67 0.76
CA ILE A 117 -7.36 -14.07 0.97
C ILE A 117 -7.95 -14.61 2.28
N VAL A 118 -7.91 -13.83 3.37
CA VAL A 118 -8.48 -14.22 4.67
C VAL A 118 -9.98 -14.44 4.56
N LEU A 119 -10.71 -13.51 3.94
CA LEU A 119 -12.16 -13.61 3.74
C LEU A 119 -12.51 -14.81 2.86
N LEU A 120 -11.74 -15.01 1.80
CA LEU A 120 -11.93 -16.14 0.89
C LEU A 120 -11.65 -17.48 1.55
N TYR A 121 -10.65 -17.57 2.42
CA TYR A 121 -10.38 -18.81 3.15
C TYR A 121 -11.44 -19.07 4.23
N HIS A 122 -12.01 -18.02 4.83
CA HIS A 122 -13.09 -18.14 5.80
C HIS A 122 -14.37 -18.75 5.19
N THR A 123 -14.59 -18.59 3.88
CA THR A 123 -15.67 -19.29 3.16
C THR A 123 -15.51 -20.81 3.12
N TYR A 124 -14.30 -21.34 3.31
CA TYR A 124 -14.03 -22.79 3.33
C TYR A 124 -13.72 -23.34 4.73
N VAL A 125 -13.21 -22.51 5.63
CA VAL A 125 -12.79 -22.89 6.99
C VAL A 125 -13.29 -21.86 8.00
N SER A 126 -14.05 -22.28 9.00
CA SER A 126 -14.72 -21.38 9.94
C SER A 126 -13.78 -20.48 10.77
N PHE A 127 -12.51 -20.88 10.98
CA PHE A 127 -11.56 -20.10 11.79
C PHE A 127 -10.13 -20.21 11.26
N PRO A 128 -9.73 -19.41 10.26
CA PRO A 128 -8.36 -19.37 9.78
C PRO A 128 -7.45 -18.55 10.70
N ILE A 129 -7.26 -19.03 11.93
CA ILE A 129 -6.52 -18.34 13.00
C ILE A 129 -5.13 -17.88 12.54
N ILE A 130 -4.44 -18.71 11.74
CA ILE A 130 -3.10 -18.39 11.22
C ILE A 130 -3.14 -17.19 10.27
N LEU A 131 -4.10 -17.14 9.34
CA LEU A 131 -4.22 -16.04 8.38
C LEU A 131 -4.70 -14.76 9.06
N VAL A 132 -5.68 -14.87 9.96
CA VAL A 132 -6.17 -13.73 10.76
C VAL A 132 -5.04 -13.17 11.63
N GLY A 133 -4.29 -14.03 12.34
CA GLY A 133 -3.15 -13.64 13.14
C GLY A 133 -2.05 -12.96 12.30
N GLY A 134 -1.74 -13.52 11.13
CA GLY A 134 -0.80 -12.93 10.19
C GLY A 134 -1.25 -11.54 9.70
N PHE A 135 -2.53 -11.37 9.39
CA PHE A 135 -3.09 -10.08 9.01
C PHE A 135 -2.99 -9.04 10.14
N VAL A 136 -3.34 -9.42 11.37
CA VAL A 136 -3.25 -8.54 12.54
C VAL A 136 -1.80 -8.10 12.77
N ILE A 137 -0.84 -9.02 12.70
CA ILE A 137 0.59 -8.71 12.86
C ILE A 137 1.04 -7.73 11.77
N ALA A 138 0.72 -8.00 10.50
CA ALA A 138 1.08 -7.12 9.39
C ALA A 138 0.47 -5.72 9.56
N PHE A 139 -0.77 -5.63 9.99
CA PHE A 139 -1.45 -4.36 10.24
C PHE A 139 -0.82 -3.57 11.40
N VAL A 140 -0.48 -4.24 12.50
CA VAL A 140 0.21 -3.62 13.65
C VAL A 140 1.59 -3.11 13.25
N LEU A 141 2.35 -3.88 12.46
CA LEU A 141 3.65 -3.44 11.94
C LEU A 141 3.51 -2.19 11.06
N ARG A 142 2.46 -2.08 10.24
CA ARG A 142 2.18 -0.85 9.47
C ARG A 142 1.96 0.34 10.39
N LEU A 143 1.06 0.21 11.38
CA LEU A 143 0.79 1.30 12.32
C LEU A 143 2.05 1.76 13.07
N TYR A 144 2.92 0.80 13.44
CA TYR A 144 4.19 1.11 14.08
C TYR A 144 5.16 1.84 13.14
N ALA A 145 5.27 1.41 11.87
CA ALA A 145 6.10 2.06 10.86
C ALA A 145 5.67 3.52 10.63
N VAL A 146 4.36 3.74 10.44
CA VAL A 146 3.77 5.07 10.27
C VAL A 146 4.09 5.99 11.44
N ARG A 147 3.94 5.48 12.67
CA ARG A 147 4.30 6.24 13.87
C ARG A 147 5.77 6.64 13.86
N LYS A 148 6.67 5.73 13.47
CA LYS A 148 8.11 6.01 13.40
C LYS A 148 8.46 7.03 12.33
N GLU A 149 7.80 6.98 11.17
CA GLU A 149 7.93 8.00 10.13
C GLU A 149 7.46 9.36 10.62
N ALA A 150 6.28 9.43 11.24
CA ALA A 150 5.76 10.65 11.84
C ALA A 150 6.70 11.23 12.91
N GLU A 151 7.26 10.40 13.80
CA GLU A 151 8.25 10.80 14.80
C GLU A 151 9.54 11.35 14.16
N ALA A 152 9.97 10.79 13.02
CA ALA A 152 11.14 11.26 12.30
C ALA A 152 10.91 12.64 11.67
N TYR A 153 9.75 12.86 11.05
CA TYR A 153 9.39 14.15 10.45
C TYR A 153 9.16 15.25 11.48
N TYR A 154 8.58 14.92 12.64
CA TYR A 154 8.43 15.87 13.74
C TYR A 154 9.78 16.34 14.32
N LYS A 155 10.82 15.49 14.27
CA LYS A 155 12.17 15.79 14.79
C LYS A 155 13.07 16.49 13.76
N MET A 156 12.67 16.59 12.50
CA MET A 156 13.42 17.38 11.52
C MET A 156 13.27 18.87 11.88
N PRO A 157 14.37 19.63 12.04
CA PRO A 157 14.27 21.05 12.35
C PRO A 157 13.44 21.75 11.26
N SER A 158 12.36 22.40 11.69
CA SER A 158 11.53 23.23 10.83
C SER A 158 12.34 24.46 10.43
N GLY A 159 12.98 24.41 9.27
CA GLY A 159 13.73 25.54 8.71
C GLY A 159 15.23 25.45 8.96
N THR A 160 15.97 25.10 7.91
CA THR A 160 17.12 25.94 7.56
C THR A 160 16.54 27.13 6.80
N ASP A 161 16.53 28.28 7.46
CA ASP A 161 16.61 29.57 6.79
C ASP A 161 17.86 29.55 5.90
N GLU A 162 17.71 29.36 4.60
CA GLU A 162 18.59 29.89 3.54
C GLU A 162 17.76 30.13 2.25
#